data_AF-A0A9D4X9W9-F1
#
_entry.id   AF-A0A9D4X9W9-F1
#
_cell.length_a   1.000
_cell.length_b   1.000
_cell.length_c   1.000
_cell.angle_alpha   90.00
_cell.angle_beta   90.00
_cell.angle_gamma   90.00
#
_symmetry.space_group_name_H-M   'P 1'
#
loop_
_entity.id
_entity.type
_entity.pdbx_description
1 polymer ?
#
loop_
_entity_poly.entity_id
_entity_poly.type
_entity_poly.pdbx_seq_one_letter_code
_entity_poly.pdbx_strand_id
1 'polypeptide(L)'
;MSQKLHEAHQQWMMKYERTYTNSSEMEKRFQIFKNNLEHIEKHNNAGNKSYKLGLNPYSDLTSQEFIASYTGLKISSQISSSKMESIPILFNSNDDVPTNFDWRQQGVVTNVKNQNSCGCCWAFTAVAAVEGIVKIKTGDLISLSEQQLVDCDKQSHGCKGGTIDSAFESIVNDQGILRETDYPYKGVDTQTCQLNGQIQAGAQINSYATVTPNDEQQLLQAVAQQPVSAAISVGDEFKKYMHGVYSGSCGTDLNHAVTIVGYGISEEGIKYWLVKNSWGENWGENGYMRVLRESDETGAVTAVEGIVKIKIGDLISLSEQQLVDCDKQSHGCKSGSIDSAFESIVNDQGILRETYYPYNEVDQTCQLNGQVQVGAQINSYATVTPNDEQKLLQVVAQQPLSTAISVGDEFKKYMHVVYSGLCGTDLNHTVTIVGYGISEEGKKYWMVKKSWGEDWGENGYMRVLRENDETGGQHGIAMYVYYPII
;
A
#
# COMPACT_ATOMS: atom_id res chain seq x y z
N MET A 1 31.37 16.48 -32.86
CA MET A 1 30.93 15.44 -31.92
C MET A 1 31.01 15.94 -30.47
N SER A 2 32.15 16.51 -30.03
CA SER A 2 32.32 17.07 -28.66
C SER A 2 31.27 18.11 -28.22
N GLN A 3 30.90 19.08 -29.07
CA GLN A 3 29.97 20.15 -28.68
C GLN A 3 28.54 19.65 -28.36
N LYS A 4 27.98 18.76 -29.21
CA LYS A 4 26.65 18.17 -28.99
C LYS A 4 26.57 17.36 -27.69
N LEU A 5 27.65 16.69 -27.32
CA LEU A 5 27.72 15.90 -26.09
C LEU A 5 27.73 16.81 -24.85
N HIS A 6 28.43 17.94 -24.90
CA HIS A 6 28.40 18.93 -23.82
C HIS A 6 26.99 19.55 -23.67
N GLU A 7 26.34 19.89 -24.78
CA GLU A 7 24.96 20.38 -24.78
C GLU A 7 23.99 19.35 -24.19
N ALA A 8 24.11 18.07 -24.55
CA ALA A 8 23.31 16.99 -23.99
C ALA A 8 23.54 16.83 -22.48
N HIS A 9 24.80 16.90 -22.02
CA HIS A 9 25.12 16.85 -20.59
C HIS A 9 24.54 18.05 -19.84
N GLN A 10 24.62 19.26 -20.39
CA GLN A 10 24.01 20.45 -19.78
C GLN A 10 22.49 20.35 -19.67
N GLN A 11 21.82 19.86 -20.71
CA GLN A 11 20.37 19.61 -20.68
C GLN A 11 19.99 18.56 -19.64
N TRP A 12 20.76 17.46 -19.57
CA TRP A 12 20.58 16.43 -18.55
C TRP A 12 20.79 16.98 -17.14
N MET A 13 21.82 17.81 -16.93
CA MET A 13 22.08 18.46 -15.64
C MET A 13 20.93 19.37 -15.23
N MET A 14 20.39 20.18 -16.16
CA MET A 14 19.24 21.03 -15.89
C MET A 14 17.99 20.20 -15.55
N LYS A 15 17.74 19.11 -16.28
CA LYS A 15 16.58 18.23 -16.06
C LYS A 15 16.59 17.58 -14.67
N TYR A 16 17.77 17.19 -14.18
CA TYR A 16 17.92 16.48 -12.91
C TYR A 16 18.55 17.34 -11.80
N GLU A 17 18.56 18.66 -11.99
CA GLU A 17 19.04 19.66 -11.03
C GLU A 17 20.46 19.35 -10.49
N ARG A 18 21.34 18.86 -11.38
CA ARG A 18 22.68 18.41 -11.01
C ARG A 18 23.63 19.59 -10.86
N THR A 19 24.32 19.62 -9.72
CA THR A 19 25.35 20.60 -9.39
C THR A 19 26.61 19.88 -8.89
N TYR A 20 27.78 20.50 -9.09
CA TYR A 20 29.07 19.93 -8.71
C TYR A 20 29.89 20.93 -7.91
N THR A 21 30.71 20.43 -6.99
CA THR A 21 31.46 21.26 -6.03
C THR A 21 32.58 22.08 -6.68
N ASN A 22 33.16 21.58 -7.77
CA ASN A 22 34.22 22.26 -8.52
C ASN A 22 34.31 21.72 -9.96
N SER A 23 35.10 22.41 -10.78
CA SER A 23 35.29 22.08 -12.20
C SER A 23 35.92 20.70 -12.42
N SER A 24 36.76 20.23 -11.49
CA SER A 24 37.37 18.91 -11.61
C SER A 24 36.38 17.79 -11.39
N GLU A 25 35.45 17.94 -10.44
CA GLU A 25 34.35 16.98 -10.24
C GLU A 25 33.38 17.02 -11.42
N MET A 26 33.06 18.21 -11.94
CA MET A 26 32.22 18.35 -13.13
C MET A 26 32.81 17.62 -14.34
N GLU A 27 34.13 17.75 -14.58
CA GLU A 27 34.80 17.05 -15.67
C GLU A 27 34.78 15.53 -15.46
N LYS A 28 35.05 15.04 -14.24
CA LYS A 28 34.94 13.62 -13.90
C LYS A 28 33.53 13.09 -14.21
N ARG A 29 32.50 13.79 -13.76
CA ARG A 29 31.08 13.42 -13.93
C ARG A 29 30.68 13.45 -15.40
N PHE A 30 31.16 14.43 -16.16
CA PHE A 30 30.97 14.49 -17.61
C PHE A 30 31.58 13.28 -18.33
N GLN A 31 32.79 12.85 -17.97
CA GLN A 31 33.40 11.65 -18.58
C GLN A 31 32.59 10.38 -18.27
N ILE A 32 32.05 10.26 -17.05
CA ILE A 32 31.18 9.13 -16.69
C ILE A 32 29.87 9.19 -17.47
N PHE A 33 29.25 10.36 -17.55
CA PHE A 33 28.04 10.60 -18.35
C PHE A 33 28.23 10.20 -19.82
N LYS A 34 29.33 10.64 -20.42
CA LYS A 34 29.72 10.28 -21.77
C LYS A 34 29.79 8.76 -21.96
N ASN A 35 30.53 8.07 -21.10
CA ASN A 35 30.72 6.62 -21.20
C ASN A 35 29.38 5.88 -21.05
N ASN A 36 28.52 6.33 -20.13
CA ASN A 36 27.18 5.76 -19.95
C ASN A 36 26.31 6.01 -21.19
N LEU A 37 26.35 7.20 -21.78
CA LEU A 37 25.59 7.52 -23.00
C LEU A 37 26.05 6.68 -24.19
N GLU A 38 27.36 6.54 -24.41
CA GLU A 38 27.91 5.69 -25.49
C GLU A 38 27.48 4.22 -25.31
N HIS A 39 27.44 3.72 -24.07
CA HIS A 39 26.93 2.39 -23.77
C HIS A 39 25.43 2.26 -24.09
N ILE A 40 24.62 3.24 -23.70
CA ILE A 40 23.17 3.27 -23.98
C ILE A 40 22.92 3.25 -25.49
N GLU A 41 23.61 4.09 -26.25
CA GLU A 41 23.46 4.16 -27.71
C GLU A 41 23.85 2.82 -28.35
N LYS A 42 24.98 2.24 -27.93
CA LYS A 42 25.42 0.93 -28.43
C LYS A 42 24.41 -0.18 -28.15
N HIS A 43 23.88 -0.24 -26.93
CA HIS A 43 22.84 -1.21 -26.54
C HIS A 43 21.56 -1.03 -27.38
N ASN A 44 21.04 0.20 -27.44
CA ASN A 44 19.78 0.48 -28.12
C ASN A 44 19.86 0.26 -29.63
N ASN A 45 21.02 0.52 -30.25
CA ASN A 45 21.29 0.32 -31.68
C ASN A 45 21.49 -1.15 -32.07
N ALA A 46 21.92 -2.02 -31.13
CA ALA A 46 22.04 -3.44 -31.40
C ALA A 46 20.68 -4.09 -31.71
N GLY A 47 19.59 -3.52 -31.18
CA GLY A 47 18.21 -3.87 -31.56
C GLY A 47 17.76 -5.29 -31.20
N ASN A 48 18.55 -6.04 -30.45
CA ASN A 48 18.36 -7.47 -30.16
C ASN A 48 17.91 -7.77 -28.73
N LYS A 49 17.50 -6.75 -27.97
CA LYS A 49 17.05 -6.85 -26.58
C LYS A 49 15.60 -6.37 -26.45
N SER A 50 14.84 -7.02 -25.57
CA SER A 50 13.44 -6.69 -25.25
C SER A 50 13.25 -5.44 -24.38
N TYR A 51 14.35 -4.74 -24.06
CA TYR A 51 14.37 -3.53 -23.25
C TYR A 51 15.33 -2.49 -23.82
N LYS A 52 15.07 -1.23 -23.48
CA LYS A 52 15.89 -0.08 -23.82
C LYS A 52 16.48 0.55 -22.58
N LEU A 53 17.70 1.04 -22.76
CA LEU A 53 18.39 1.85 -21.76
C LEU A 53 18.19 3.33 -22.05
N GLY A 54 18.36 4.18 -21.05
CA GLY A 54 18.22 5.62 -21.22
C GLY A 54 18.97 6.43 -20.18
N LEU A 55 19.14 7.72 -20.47
CA LEU A 55 19.66 8.68 -19.50
C LEU A 55 18.62 8.91 -18.40
N ASN A 56 19.03 8.70 -17.16
CA ASN A 56 18.23 8.90 -15.95
C ASN A 56 19.06 9.68 -14.91
N PRO A 57 18.55 9.94 -13.68
CA PRO A 57 19.27 10.71 -12.67
C PRO A 57 20.67 10.17 -12.35
N TYR A 58 20.96 8.90 -12.57
CA TYR A 58 22.21 8.23 -12.17
C TYR A 58 23.25 8.15 -13.29
N SER A 59 23.03 8.88 -14.39
CA SER A 59 23.85 8.77 -15.61
C SER A 59 25.28 9.31 -15.44
N ASP A 60 25.58 10.08 -14.40
CA ASP A 60 26.92 10.57 -14.06
C ASP A 60 27.64 9.71 -13.00
N LEU A 61 27.06 8.56 -12.64
CA LEU A 61 27.64 7.62 -11.69
C LEU A 61 28.22 6.39 -12.38
N THR A 62 29.37 5.94 -11.90
CA THR A 62 29.85 4.60 -12.22
C THR A 62 28.97 3.55 -11.54
N SER A 63 29.01 2.30 -12.01
CA SER A 63 28.18 1.25 -11.42
C SER A 63 28.64 0.86 -10.01
N GLN A 64 29.93 1.02 -9.71
CA GLN A 64 30.45 0.86 -8.34
C GLN A 64 29.95 1.97 -7.40
N GLU A 65 30.02 3.24 -7.82
CA GLU A 65 29.47 4.36 -7.04
C GLU A 65 27.96 4.18 -6.82
N PHE A 66 27.23 3.73 -7.86
CA PHE A 66 25.79 3.52 -7.78
C PHE A 66 25.43 2.40 -6.79
N ILE A 67 26.04 1.22 -6.92
CA ILE A 67 25.78 0.08 -6.03
C ILE A 67 26.12 0.45 -4.58
N ALA A 68 27.25 1.12 -4.35
CA ALA A 68 27.70 1.48 -3.01
C ALA A 68 26.77 2.48 -2.28
N SER A 69 25.99 3.29 -3.00
CA SER A 69 25.18 4.37 -2.40
C SER A 69 23.67 4.20 -2.55
N TYR A 70 23.19 3.44 -3.55
CA TYR A 70 21.77 3.33 -3.89
C TYR A 70 21.22 1.90 -3.80
N THR A 71 22.06 0.95 -3.40
CA THR A 71 21.65 -0.42 -3.02
C THR A 71 22.04 -0.66 -1.57
N GLY A 72 21.89 -1.87 -1.05
CA GLY A 72 22.26 -2.13 0.35
C GLY A 72 21.76 -3.45 0.89
N LEU A 73 21.23 -4.32 0.04
CA LEU A 73 20.84 -5.64 0.48
C LEU A 73 22.09 -6.42 0.89
N LYS A 74 22.02 -7.04 2.06
CA LYS A 74 22.93 -8.08 2.51
C LYS A 74 22.17 -9.39 2.46
N ILE A 75 22.84 -10.47 2.04
CA ILE A 75 22.27 -11.81 2.07
C ILE A 75 22.75 -12.47 3.37
N SER A 76 21.79 -12.88 4.21
CA SER A 76 22.11 -13.67 5.40
C SER A 76 22.43 -15.11 5.01
N SER A 77 23.46 -15.70 5.61
CA SER A 77 23.73 -17.15 5.52
C SER A 77 22.89 -17.97 6.53
N GLN A 78 22.13 -17.30 7.38
CA GLN A 78 21.33 -17.88 8.45
C GLN A 78 19.90 -17.33 8.34
N ILE A 79 19.03 -18.07 7.66
CA ILE A 79 17.58 -17.84 7.72
C ILE A 79 17.16 -18.25 9.14
N SER A 80 16.81 -17.28 9.98
CA SER A 80 16.38 -17.55 11.36
C SER A 80 15.03 -18.26 11.34
N SER A 81 15.02 -19.55 11.67
CA SER A 81 13.87 -20.45 11.54
C SER A 81 12.78 -20.24 12.61
N SER A 82 12.90 -19.27 13.52
CA SER A 82 12.07 -19.21 14.72
C SER A 82 10.70 -18.54 14.52
N LYS A 83 10.49 -17.78 13.44
CA LYS A 83 9.21 -17.11 13.12
C LYS A 83 8.70 -17.39 11.69
N MET A 84 9.35 -18.31 10.99
CA MET A 84 9.04 -18.67 9.61
C MET A 84 7.87 -19.68 9.58
N GLU A 85 6.70 -19.24 9.14
CA GLU A 85 5.56 -20.13 8.90
C GLU A 85 5.53 -20.66 7.46
N SER A 86 4.83 -21.78 7.25
CA SER A 86 4.53 -22.26 5.90
C SER A 86 3.55 -21.31 5.19
N ILE A 87 3.83 -21.05 3.91
CA ILE A 87 2.95 -20.29 3.02
C ILE A 87 1.65 -21.08 2.84
N PRO A 88 0.47 -20.52 3.17
CA PRO A 88 -0.79 -21.18 2.89
C PRO A 88 -1.00 -21.22 1.37
N ILE A 89 -1.13 -22.42 0.83
CA ILE A 89 -1.41 -22.64 -0.59
C ILE A 89 -2.89 -22.32 -0.81
N LEU A 90 -3.21 -21.11 -1.28
CA LEU A 90 -4.58 -20.72 -1.64
C LEU A 90 -4.99 -21.22 -3.04
N PHE A 91 -4.03 -21.61 -3.87
CA PHE A 91 -4.25 -22.08 -5.24
C PHE A 91 -3.80 -23.53 -5.38
N ASN A 92 -4.72 -24.42 -5.78
CA ASN A 92 -4.42 -25.83 -5.95
C ASN A 92 -3.56 -26.10 -7.19
N SER A 93 -3.57 -25.19 -8.17
CA SER A 93 -2.78 -25.27 -9.40
C SER A 93 -2.42 -23.88 -9.96
N ASN A 94 -1.51 -23.83 -10.95
CA ASN A 94 -1.13 -22.58 -11.63
C ASN A 94 -2.23 -22.05 -12.56
N ASP A 95 -3.13 -22.92 -13.03
CA ASP A 95 -4.25 -22.53 -13.88
C ASP A 95 -5.29 -21.69 -13.12
N ASP A 96 -5.23 -21.71 -11.78
CA ASP A 96 -6.12 -20.94 -10.90
C ASP A 96 -5.63 -19.49 -10.67
N VAL A 97 -4.39 -19.18 -11.06
CA VAL A 97 -3.80 -17.84 -10.92
C VAL A 97 -4.03 -17.04 -12.21
N PRO A 98 -4.48 -15.77 -12.15
CA PRO A 98 -4.67 -14.95 -13.34
C PRO A 98 -3.41 -14.91 -14.23
N THR A 99 -3.57 -14.76 -15.55
CA THR A 99 -2.41 -14.68 -16.46
C THR A 99 -1.66 -13.35 -16.34
N ASN A 100 -2.39 -12.26 -16.11
CA ASN A 100 -1.88 -10.92 -15.88
C ASN A 100 -2.48 -10.41 -14.57
N PHE A 101 -1.65 -9.79 -13.74
CA PHE A 101 -2.09 -9.29 -12.46
C PHE A 101 -1.26 -8.06 -12.05
N ASP A 102 -1.90 -7.03 -11.55
CA ASP A 102 -1.26 -5.77 -11.17
C ASP A 102 -1.94 -5.17 -9.93
N TRP A 103 -1.26 -5.23 -8.78
CA TRP A 103 -1.77 -4.69 -7.52
C TRP A 103 -1.98 -3.16 -7.56
N ARG A 104 -1.35 -2.44 -8.49
CA ARG A 104 -1.58 -1.00 -8.67
C ARG A 104 -3.02 -0.73 -9.13
N GLN A 105 -3.57 -1.59 -9.98
CA GLN A 105 -4.95 -1.48 -10.46
C GLN A 105 -5.98 -1.71 -9.34
N GLN A 106 -5.58 -2.43 -8.28
CA GLN A 106 -6.40 -2.67 -7.09
C GLN A 106 -6.18 -1.61 -5.99
N GLY A 107 -5.35 -0.58 -6.25
CA GLY A 107 -5.04 0.46 -5.27
C GLY A 107 -4.27 -0.06 -4.06
N VAL A 108 -3.54 -1.17 -4.20
CA VAL A 108 -2.77 -1.85 -3.13
C VAL A 108 -1.33 -1.32 -3.01
N VAL A 109 -0.89 -0.47 -3.93
CA VAL A 109 0.49 -0.01 -4.01
C VAL A 109 0.55 1.49 -3.77
N THR A 110 1.34 1.93 -2.79
CA THR A 110 1.64 3.35 -2.55
C THR A 110 2.47 3.96 -3.70
N ASN A 111 2.57 5.29 -3.74
CA ASN A 111 3.44 5.98 -4.70
C ASN A 111 4.90 5.50 -4.61
N VAL A 112 5.66 5.67 -5.70
CA VAL A 112 7.08 5.34 -5.70
C VAL A 112 7.83 6.36 -4.85
N LYS A 113 8.66 5.87 -3.93
CA LYS A 113 9.52 6.67 -3.06
C LYS A 113 10.97 6.68 -3.56
N ASN A 114 11.83 7.49 -2.95
CA ASN A 114 13.24 7.60 -3.28
C ASN A 114 14.11 7.45 -2.03
N GLN A 115 14.92 6.38 -1.98
CA GLN A 115 15.84 6.10 -0.88
C GLN A 115 17.08 7.02 -0.85
N ASN A 116 17.26 7.86 -1.88
CA ASN A 116 18.43 8.72 -2.05
C ASN A 116 19.75 7.94 -1.93
N SER A 117 20.82 8.59 -1.48
CA SER A 117 22.13 7.97 -1.29
C SER A 117 22.26 7.25 0.05
N CYS A 118 21.24 6.48 0.44
CA CYS A 118 21.23 5.65 1.65
C CYS A 118 20.96 4.19 1.25
N GLY A 119 21.79 3.26 1.71
CA GLY A 119 21.69 1.85 1.35
C GLY A 119 20.61 1.08 2.11
N CYS A 120 19.37 1.53 1.99
CA CYS A 120 18.22 1.06 2.77
C CYS A 120 17.11 0.41 1.92
N CYS A 121 17.42 -0.05 0.71
CA CYS A 121 16.45 -0.77 -0.15
C CYS A 121 15.73 -1.93 0.57
N TRP A 122 16.41 -2.60 1.51
CA TRP A 122 15.86 -3.64 2.37
C TRP A 122 14.66 -3.16 3.19
N ALA A 123 14.70 -1.93 3.72
CA ALA A 123 13.61 -1.30 4.47
C ALA A 123 12.46 -0.91 3.53
N PHE A 124 12.77 -0.30 2.39
CA PHE A 124 11.76 0.12 1.40
C PHE A 124 10.93 -1.04 0.87
N THR A 125 11.57 -2.17 0.54
CA THR A 125 10.80 -3.32 0.07
C THR A 125 9.92 -3.91 1.18
N ALA A 126 10.44 -3.98 2.40
CA ALA A 126 9.68 -4.52 3.53
C ALA A 126 8.45 -3.67 3.81
N VAL A 127 8.63 -2.34 3.86
CA VAL A 127 7.53 -1.38 4.02
C VAL A 127 6.51 -1.53 2.91
N ALA A 128 6.90 -1.53 1.63
CA ALA A 128 5.95 -1.64 0.53
C ALA A 128 5.12 -2.94 0.56
N ALA A 129 5.71 -4.05 1.00
CA ALA A 129 4.98 -5.31 1.20
C ALA A 129 3.96 -5.22 2.37
N VAL A 130 4.34 -4.58 3.49
CA VAL A 130 3.43 -4.34 4.63
C VAL A 130 2.31 -3.38 4.25
N GLU A 131 2.60 -2.28 3.54
CA GLU A 131 1.58 -1.35 3.05
C GLU A 131 0.54 -2.08 2.17
N GLY A 132 1.01 -2.97 1.29
CA GLY A 132 0.16 -3.73 0.38
C GLY A 132 -0.80 -4.67 1.12
N ILE A 133 -0.29 -5.51 2.01
CA ILE A 133 -1.17 -6.42 2.77
C ILE A 133 -2.09 -5.67 3.75
N VAL A 134 -1.65 -4.51 4.27
CA VAL A 134 -2.52 -3.63 5.07
C VAL A 134 -3.72 -3.22 4.26
N LYS A 135 -3.51 -2.69 3.05
CA LYS A 135 -4.61 -2.36 2.14
C LYS A 135 -5.49 -3.56 1.81
N ILE A 136 -4.92 -4.73 1.57
CA ILE A 136 -5.69 -5.95 1.25
C ILE A 136 -6.58 -6.38 2.42
N LYS A 137 -6.12 -6.24 3.67
CA LYS A 137 -6.85 -6.72 4.85
C LYS A 137 -7.78 -5.70 5.47
N THR A 138 -7.42 -4.42 5.43
CA THR A 138 -8.18 -3.35 6.10
C THR A 138 -8.99 -2.50 5.12
N GLY A 139 -8.64 -2.52 3.83
CA GLY A 139 -9.17 -1.59 2.84
C GLY A 139 -8.50 -0.22 2.85
N ASP A 140 -7.56 0.05 3.76
CA ASP A 140 -6.88 1.35 3.89
C ASP A 140 -5.43 1.28 3.40
N LEU A 141 -5.08 2.17 2.47
CA LEU A 141 -3.70 2.28 1.98
C LEU A 141 -2.97 3.31 2.82
N ILE A 142 -2.14 2.84 3.74
CA ILE A 142 -1.40 3.68 4.69
C ILE A 142 0.06 3.74 4.26
N SER A 143 0.64 4.94 4.17
CA SER A 143 2.08 5.10 3.96
C SER A 143 2.82 4.89 5.28
N LEU A 144 3.74 3.93 5.33
CA LEU A 144 4.48 3.54 6.53
C LEU A 144 5.94 4.02 6.47
N SER A 145 6.59 4.07 7.63
CA SER A 145 7.91 4.70 7.81
C SER A 145 9.08 3.75 7.51
N GLU A 146 9.79 3.98 6.41
CA GLU A 146 11.08 3.33 6.19
C GLU A 146 12.14 3.78 7.21
N GLN A 147 12.05 5.02 7.70
CA GLN A 147 13.03 5.59 8.62
C GLN A 147 13.04 4.90 9.98
N GLN A 148 11.89 4.43 10.46
CA GLN A 148 11.83 3.60 11.66
C GLN A 148 12.75 2.39 11.51
N LEU A 149 12.70 1.68 10.38
CA LEU A 149 13.56 0.52 10.17
C LEU A 149 15.03 0.93 10.08
N VAL A 150 15.33 2.01 9.36
CA VAL A 150 16.71 2.52 9.24
C VAL A 150 17.32 2.84 10.61
N ASP A 151 16.55 3.43 11.52
CA ASP A 151 17.05 3.87 12.83
C ASP A 151 16.94 2.79 13.93
N CYS A 152 15.96 1.87 13.84
CA CYS A 152 15.57 0.98 14.94
C CYS A 152 15.90 -0.50 14.72
N ASP A 153 16.06 -0.98 13.47
CA ASP A 153 16.44 -2.38 13.23
C ASP A 153 17.86 -2.63 13.76
N LYS A 154 17.93 -3.38 14.86
CA LYS A 154 19.19 -3.69 15.57
C LYS A 154 20.06 -4.74 14.87
N GLN A 155 19.52 -5.45 13.89
CA GLN A 155 20.26 -6.46 13.11
C GLN A 155 20.81 -5.89 11.80
N SER A 156 20.20 -4.83 11.29
CA SER A 156 20.69 -4.07 10.14
C SER A 156 21.67 -2.96 10.53
N HIS A 157 22.27 -2.33 9.53
CA HIS A 157 23.28 -1.28 9.69
C HIS A 157 22.83 0.04 9.03
N GLY A 158 21.54 0.36 9.14
CA GLY A 158 20.97 1.59 8.58
C GLY A 158 21.29 1.76 7.09
N CYS A 159 21.96 2.87 6.75
CA CYS A 159 22.35 3.18 5.38
C CYS A 159 23.52 2.34 4.84
N LYS A 160 24.18 1.51 5.67
CA LYS A 160 25.24 0.59 5.24
C LYS A 160 24.70 -0.78 4.80
N GLY A 161 23.40 -0.99 4.93
CA GLY A 161 22.70 -2.17 4.44
C GLY A 161 22.09 -3.04 5.53
N GLY A 162 21.24 -3.95 5.08
CA GLY A 162 20.40 -4.81 5.91
C GLY A 162 19.84 -5.96 5.10
N THR A 163 19.09 -6.82 5.76
CA THR A 163 18.41 -7.98 5.14
C THR A 163 16.91 -7.71 5.06
N ILE A 164 16.19 -8.39 4.18
CA ILE A 164 14.73 -8.26 4.09
C ILE A 164 14.12 -8.92 5.35
N ASP A 165 14.53 -10.14 5.70
CA ASP A 165 14.11 -10.85 6.92
C ASP A 165 14.23 -10.00 8.21
N SER A 166 15.38 -9.37 8.46
CA SER A 166 15.59 -8.55 9.66
C SER A 166 14.62 -7.36 9.74
N ALA A 167 14.27 -6.79 8.59
CA ALA A 167 13.31 -5.70 8.49
C ALA A 167 11.95 -6.14 9.05
N PHE A 168 11.43 -7.27 8.58
CA PHE A 168 10.16 -7.81 9.06
C PHE A 168 10.24 -8.26 10.51
N GLU A 169 11.36 -8.87 10.91
CA GLU A 169 11.57 -9.23 12.31
C GLU A 169 11.57 -8.00 13.23
N SER A 170 12.14 -6.87 12.80
CA SER A 170 12.08 -5.60 13.52
C SER A 170 10.64 -5.15 13.69
N ILE A 171 9.82 -5.14 12.62
CA ILE A 171 8.41 -4.74 12.71
C ILE A 171 7.64 -5.60 13.72
N VAL A 172 7.87 -6.93 13.72
CA VAL A 172 7.25 -7.83 14.69
C VAL A 172 7.71 -7.51 16.12
N ASN A 173 9.03 -7.34 16.33
CA ASN A 173 9.61 -7.11 17.65
C ASN A 173 9.25 -5.74 18.24
N ASP A 174 9.19 -4.71 17.39
CA ASP A 174 8.83 -3.35 17.76
C ASP A 174 7.33 -3.17 17.98
N GLN A 175 6.55 -4.25 17.83
CA GLN A 175 5.09 -4.26 17.93
C GLN A 175 4.46 -3.29 16.92
N GLY A 176 5.01 -3.25 15.71
CA GLY A 176 4.50 -2.52 14.57
C GLY A 176 5.46 -1.51 13.96
N ILE A 177 4.93 -0.82 12.97
CA ILE A 177 5.61 0.20 12.18
C ILE A 177 4.75 1.46 12.11
N LEU A 178 5.38 2.61 12.32
CA LEU A 178 4.76 3.92 12.35
C LEU A 178 4.39 4.40 10.95
N ARG A 179 3.49 5.39 10.88
CA ARG A 179 3.16 6.05 9.63
C ARG A 179 4.33 6.92 9.18
N GLU A 180 4.46 7.10 7.87
CA GLU A 180 5.43 8.02 7.28
C GLU A 180 5.27 9.45 7.82
N THR A 181 4.04 9.87 8.14
CA THR A 181 3.77 11.19 8.73
C THR A 181 4.31 11.36 10.14
N ASP A 182 4.37 10.26 10.91
CA ASP A 182 4.73 10.27 12.32
C ASP A 182 6.24 10.05 12.51
N TYR A 183 6.88 9.35 11.57
CA TYR A 183 8.33 9.18 11.52
C TYR A 183 8.85 9.34 10.07
N PRO A 184 9.00 10.60 9.57
CA PRO A 184 9.30 10.85 8.17
C PRO A 184 10.70 10.44 7.74
N TYR A 185 10.82 10.01 6.49
CA TYR A 185 12.08 9.64 5.86
C TYR A 185 13.09 10.80 5.79
N LYS A 186 14.30 10.53 6.30
CA LYS A 186 15.44 11.47 6.30
C LYS A 186 16.59 11.01 5.41
N GLY A 187 16.64 9.73 5.04
CA GLY A 187 17.71 9.18 4.20
C GLY A 187 19.09 9.21 4.84
N VAL A 188 19.14 9.20 6.17
CA VAL A 188 20.36 9.13 6.98
C VAL A 188 20.12 8.23 8.19
N ASP A 189 21.18 7.64 8.74
CA ASP A 189 21.15 6.76 9.92
C ASP A 189 21.86 7.39 11.13
N THR A 190 22.00 8.73 11.13
CA THR A 190 22.65 9.48 12.21
C THR A 190 21.72 9.75 13.39
N GLN A 191 20.46 9.33 13.31
CA GLN A 191 19.45 9.56 14.32
C GLN A 191 19.37 8.37 15.27
N THR A 192 19.09 8.65 16.54
CA THR A 192 18.75 7.60 17.49
C THR A 192 17.32 7.13 17.22
N CYS A 193 17.07 5.82 17.24
CA CYS A 193 15.72 5.25 17.19
C CYS A 193 14.74 5.98 18.13
N GLN A 194 13.69 6.57 17.56
CA GLN A 194 12.69 7.37 18.30
C GLN A 194 11.33 6.67 18.39
N LEU A 195 11.31 5.46 18.96
CA LEU A 195 10.05 4.81 19.35
C LEU A 195 9.55 5.42 20.66
N ASN A 196 9.05 6.65 20.58
CA ASN A 196 8.38 7.27 21.71
C ASN A 196 7.03 6.56 21.84
N GLY A 197 6.86 5.67 22.83
CA GLY A 197 5.66 4.83 23.03
C GLY A 197 4.31 5.56 23.22
N GLN A 198 4.27 6.86 22.88
CA GLN A 198 3.08 7.69 22.72
C GLN A 198 2.53 7.67 21.29
N ILE A 199 3.31 7.22 20.30
CA ILE A 199 2.87 7.17 18.89
C ILE A 199 2.33 5.78 18.58
N GLN A 200 1.08 5.72 18.13
CA GLN A 200 0.43 4.48 17.74
C GLN A 200 1.04 3.94 16.44
N ALA A 201 1.28 2.63 16.38
CA ALA A 201 1.70 1.97 15.14
C ALA A 201 0.68 2.23 14.01
N GLY A 202 1.19 2.58 12.83
CA GLY A 202 0.39 2.71 11.62
C GLY A 202 -0.05 1.36 11.07
N ALA A 203 0.79 0.33 11.26
CA ALA A 203 0.48 -1.06 10.99
C ALA A 203 1.25 -1.98 11.93
N GLN A 204 0.76 -3.20 12.09
CA GLN A 204 1.44 -4.26 12.84
C GLN A 204 1.49 -5.50 11.97
N ILE A 205 2.47 -6.37 12.18
CA ILE A 205 2.52 -7.70 11.58
C ILE A 205 2.91 -8.70 12.66
N ASN A 206 2.33 -9.90 12.64
CA ASN A 206 2.64 -10.92 13.66
C ASN A 206 3.71 -11.92 13.21
N SER A 207 3.87 -12.11 11.90
CA SER A 207 4.75 -13.11 11.30
C SER A 207 5.18 -12.69 9.90
N TYR A 208 6.09 -13.47 9.32
CA TYR A 208 6.48 -13.40 7.92
C TYR A 208 6.86 -14.81 7.43
N ALA A 209 6.94 -15.01 6.12
CA ALA A 209 7.24 -16.30 5.50
C ALA A 209 8.20 -16.11 4.32
N THR A 210 8.85 -17.17 3.88
CA THR A 210 9.84 -17.08 2.80
C THR A 210 9.43 -18.01 1.67
N VAL A 211 9.35 -17.48 0.45
CA VAL A 211 9.22 -18.31 -0.76
C VAL A 211 10.51 -19.11 -0.94
N THR A 212 10.37 -20.38 -1.30
CA THR A 212 11.46 -21.30 -1.57
C THR A 212 12.33 -20.71 -2.68
N PRO A 213 13.66 -20.54 -2.46
CA PRO A 213 14.53 -19.97 -3.47
C PRO A 213 14.44 -20.74 -4.79
N ASN A 214 14.29 -20.02 -5.90
CA ASN A 214 14.12 -20.56 -7.26
C ASN A 214 12.81 -21.30 -7.53
N ASP A 215 11.84 -21.24 -6.62
CA ASP A 215 10.49 -21.73 -6.86
C ASP A 215 9.62 -20.59 -7.44
N GLU A 216 9.75 -20.39 -8.76
CA GLU A 216 9.01 -19.35 -9.48
C GLU A 216 7.50 -19.59 -9.46
N GLN A 217 7.07 -20.84 -9.28
CA GLN A 217 5.67 -21.21 -9.12
C GLN A 217 5.12 -20.72 -7.77
N GLN A 218 5.81 -21.03 -6.68
CA GLN A 218 5.43 -20.56 -5.35
C GLN A 218 5.47 -19.03 -5.28
N LEU A 219 6.41 -18.40 -5.98
CA LEU A 219 6.45 -16.95 -6.13
C LEU A 219 5.22 -16.40 -6.85
N LEU A 220 4.81 -17.03 -7.96
CA LEU A 220 3.63 -16.61 -8.71
C LEU A 220 2.37 -16.66 -7.83
N GLN A 221 2.20 -17.74 -7.09
CA GLN A 221 1.10 -17.89 -6.15
C GLN A 221 1.16 -16.88 -5.00
N ALA A 222 2.37 -16.54 -4.52
CA ALA A 222 2.57 -15.51 -3.49
C ALA A 222 2.17 -14.12 -3.99
N VAL A 223 2.65 -13.73 -5.18
CA VAL A 223 2.37 -12.42 -5.79
C VAL A 223 0.89 -12.26 -6.12
N ALA A 224 0.22 -13.35 -6.51
CA ALA A 224 -1.22 -13.34 -6.72
C ALA A 224 -2.05 -13.07 -5.45
N GLN A 225 -1.46 -13.23 -4.26
CA GLN A 225 -2.12 -13.00 -2.97
C GLN A 225 -1.81 -11.64 -2.36
N GLN A 226 -0.59 -11.11 -2.56
CA GLN A 226 -0.17 -9.80 -2.06
C GLN A 226 1.14 -9.34 -2.74
N PRO A 227 1.56 -8.06 -2.61
CA PRO A 227 2.91 -7.64 -2.97
C PRO A 227 3.99 -8.38 -2.18
N VAL A 228 5.13 -8.64 -2.84
CA VAL A 228 6.16 -9.56 -2.34
C VAL A 228 7.53 -8.89 -2.41
N SER A 229 8.28 -8.86 -1.30
CA SER A 229 9.68 -8.42 -1.30
C SER A 229 10.60 -9.40 -2.02
N ALA A 230 11.55 -8.92 -2.80
CA ALA A 230 12.45 -9.73 -3.59
C ALA A 230 13.87 -9.17 -3.62
N ALA A 231 14.86 -10.05 -3.62
CA ALA A 231 16.25 -9.71 -3.86
C ALA A 231 16.57 -9.80 -5.36
N ILE A 232 17.36 -8.86 -5.86
CA ILE A 232 17.83 -8.86 -7.24
C ILE A 232 19.30 -8.40 -7.31
N SER A 233 19.97 -8.78 -8.39
CA SER A 233 21.31 -8.31 -8.70
C SER A 233 21.25 -7.10 -9.63
N VAL A 234 21.77 -5.97 -9.15
CA VAL A 234 21.89 -4.74 -9.94
C VAL A 234 23.25 -4.70 -10.60
N GLY A 235 23.23 -4.66 -11.94
CA GLY A 235 24.39 -4.47 -12.80
C GLY A 235 24.36 -3.13 -13.55
N ASP A 236 25.30 -2.99 -14.49
CA ASP A 236 25.51 -1.74 -15.25
C ASP A 236 24.31 -1.34 -16.12
N GLU A 237 23.66 -2.32 -16.76
CA GLU A 237 22.47 -2.11 -17.59
C GLU A 237 21.21 -1.88 -16.74
N PHE A 238 21.06 -2.60 -15.62
CA PHE A 238 19.93 -2.41 -14.69
C PHE A 238 19.83 -0.96 -14.22
N LYS A 239 20.96 -0.37 -13.80
CA LYS A 239 21.04 1.06 -13.41
C LYS A 239 20.48 1.99 -14.49
N LYS A 240 20.65 1.64 -15.77
CA LYS A 240 20.28 2.45 -16.95
C LYS A 240 18.94 2.08 -17.56
N TYR A 241 18.20 1.13 -16.97
CA TYR A 241 16.91 0.70 -17.47
C TYR A 241 15.96 1.89 -17.66
N MET A 242 15.25 1.91 -18.79
CA MET A 242 14.24 2.93 -19.12
C MET A 242 12.87 2.29 -19.35
N HIS A 243 12.77 1.29 -20.25
CA HIS A 243 11.50 0.59 -20.50
C HIS A 243 11.70 -0.75 -21.23
N GLY A 244 10.65 -1.58 -21.24
CA GLY A 244 10.61 -2.91 -21.87
C GLY A 244 10.79 -4.06 -20.88
N VAL A 245 10.78 -5.30 -21.35
CA VAL A 245 11.03 -6.46 -20.46
C VAL A 245 12.53 -6.68 -20.34
N TYR A 246 13.08 -6.40 -19.17
CA TYR A 246 14.49 -6.57 -18.89
C TYR A 246 14.89 -8.04 -18.87
N SER A 247 15.78 -8.39 -19.79
CA SER A 247 16.37 -9.71 -19.97
C SER A 247 17.91 -9.62 -19.95
N GLY A 248 18.45 -8.63 -19.26
CA GLY A 248 19.89 -8.47 -19.06
C GLY A 248 20.42 -9.52 -18.09
N SER A 249 21.74 -9.65 -17.97
CA SER A 249 22.33 -10.63 -17.07
C SER A 249 21.96 -10.31 -15.61
N CYS A 250 21.21 -11.22 -14.99
CA CYS A 250 20.99 -11.25 -13.55
C CYS A 250 22.13 -12.06 -12.92
N GLY A 251 23.05 -11.38 -12.22
CA GLY A 251 24.12 -12.06 -11.50
C GLY A 251 23.59 -12.83 -10.27
N THR A 252 24.39 -13.72 -9.72
CA THR A 252 24.11 -14.38 -8.42
C THR A 252 24.44 -13.47 -7.23
N ASP A 253 25.13 -12.36 -7.47
CA ASP A 253 25.50 -11.37 -6.46
C ASP A 253 24.31 -10.43 -6.20
N LEU A 254 23.38 -10.91 -5.38
CA LEU A 254 22.20 -10.16 -4.95
C LEU A 254 22.64 -9.00 -4.05
N ASN A 255 22.32 -7.78 -4.48
CA ASN A 255 22.82 -6.55 -3.84
C ASN A 255 21.72 -5.50 -3.64
N HIS A 256 20.53 -5.72 -4.20
CA HIS A 256 19.41 -4.79 -4.11
C HIS A 256 18.11 -5.50 -3.79
N ALA A 257 17.18 -4.78 -3.17
CA ALA A 257 15.88 -5.29 -2.76
C ALA A 257 14.76 -4.45 -3.38
N VAL A 258 13.73 -5.11 -3.88
CA VAL A 258 12.61 -4.52 -4.64
C VAL A 258 11.31 -5.25 -4.32
N THR A 259 10.16 -4.64 -4.63
CA THR A 259 8.86 -5.26 -4.38
C THR A 259 8.20 -5.70 -5.69
N ILE A 260 7.88 -6.99 -5.81
CA ILE A 260 7.07 -7.51 -6.92
C ILE A 260 5.60 -7.19 -6.61
N VAL A 261 4.98 -6.42 -7.49
CA VAL A 261 3.60 -5.93 -7.34
C VAL A 261 2.66 -6.48 -8.41
N GLY A 262 3.14 -7.42 -9.22
CA GLY A 262 2.35 -8.03 -10.29
C GLY A 262 3.21 -8.83 -11.25
N TYR A 263 2.56 -9.31 -12.31
CA TYR A 263 3.18 -10.05 -13.39
C TYR A 263 2.29 -9.98 -14.63
N GLY A 264 2.83 -10.33 -15.79
CA GLY A 264 2.04 -10.38 -17.01
C GLY A 264 2.79 -10.93 -18.20
N ILE A 265 2.26 -10.63 -19.38
CA ILE A 265 2.80 -10.97 -20.69
C ILE A 265 2.84 -9.69 -21.53
N SER A 266 3.99 -9.36 -22.12
CA SER A 266 4.12 -8.20 -22.99
C SER A 266 3.38 -8.41 -24.32
N GLU A 267 3.24 -7.35 -25.12
CA GLU A 267 2.63 -7.43 -26.45
C GLU A 267 3.38 -8.40 -27.38
N GLU A 268 4.68 -8.58 -27.16
CA GLU A 268 5.55 -9.52 -27.86
C GLU A 268 5.50 -10.94 -27.30
N GLY A 269 4.63 -11.22 -26.32
CA GLY A 269 4.48 -12.54 -25.71
C GLY A 269 5.49 -12.85 -24.60
N ILE A 270 6.27 -11.87 -24.13
CA ILE A 270 7.31 -12.10 -23.12
C ILE A 270 6.71 -12.01 -21.72
N LYS A 271 6.82 -13.08 -20.94
CA LYS A 271 6.38 -13.11 -19.54
C LYS A 271 7.28 -12.23 -18.68
N TYR A 272 6.69 -11.48 -17.75
CA TYR A 272 7.45 -10.61 -16.86
C TYR A 272 6.87 -10.55 -15.43
N TRP A 273 7.75 -10.23 -14.48
CA TRP A 273 7.44 -9.69 -13.17
C TRP A 273 7.36 -8.17 -13.23
N LEU A 274 6.34 -7.58 -12.61
CA LEU A 274 6.22 -6.13 -12.44
C LEU A 274 6.80 -5.75 -11.08
N VAL A 275 7.87 -4.96 -11.11
CA VAL A 275 8.68 -4.63 -9.94
C VAL A 275 8.57 -3.15 -9.63
N LYS A 276 8.25 -2.80 -8.37
CA LYS A 276 8.36 -1.47 -7.79
C LYS A 276 9.76 -1.27 -7.23
N ASN A 277 10.43 -0.19 -7.62
CA ASN A 277 11.76 0.18 -7.12
C ASN A 277 11.68 1.38 -6.15
N SER A 278 12.80 1.71 -5.51
CA SER A 278 12.96 2.76 -4.49
C SER A 278 13.89 3.90 -4.93
N TRP A 279 14.00 4.13 -6.24
CA TRP A 279 14.91 5.13 -6.84
C TRP A 279 14.18 6.35 -7.43
N GLY A 280 12.93 6.57 -6.99
CA GLY A 280 12.07 7.63 -7.49
C GLY A 280 11.50 7.35 -8.89
N GLU A 281 10.51 8.16 -9.26
CA GLU A 281 9.74 8.00 -10.49
C GLU A 281 10.54 8.33 -11.76
N ASN A 282 11.65 9.06 -11.63
CA ASN A 282 12.52 9.44 -12.74
C ASN A 282 13.43 8.31 -13.25
N TRP A 283 13.35 7.12 -12.65
CA TRP A 283 14.06 5.91 -13.07
C TRP A 283 13.08 4.88 -13.63
N GLY A 284 13.46 4.17 -14.70
CA GLY A 284 12.63 3.13 -15.31
C GLY A 284 11.28 3.64 -15.81
N GLU A 285 10.25 2.79 -15.68
CA GLU A 285 8.88 3.06 -16.10
C GLU A 285 8.12 3.72 -14.95
N ASN A 286 8.37 5.01 -14.70
CA ASN A 286 7.83 5.76 -13.55
C ASN A 286 8.16 5.11 -12.20
N GLY A 287 9.40 4.65 -12.04
CA GLY A 287 9.88 3.94 -10.84
C GLY A 287 9.64 2.44 -10.84
N TYR A 288 9.02 1.90 -11.90
CA TYR A 288 8.77 0.47 -12.07
C TYR A 288 9.69 -0.14 -13.12
N MET A 289 9.75 -1.47 -13.11
CA MET A 289 10.49 -2.25 -14.09
C MET A 289 9.75 -3.55 -14.39
N ARG A 290 9.81 -3.98 -15.64
CA ARG A 290 9.37 -5.31 -16.05
C ARG A 290 10.61 -6.20 -16.18
N VAL A 291 10.68 -7.27 -15.39
CA VAL A 291 11.81 -8.21 -15.38
C VAL A 291 11.35 -9.54 -15.97
N LEU A 292 12.17 -10.15 -16.82
CA LEU A 292 11.85 -11.44 -17.45
C LEU A 292 11.42 -12.49 -16.41
N ARG A 293 10.32 -13.18 -16.70
CA ARG A 293 9.74 -14.30 -15.93
C ARG A 293 9.80 -15.57 -16.77
N GLU A 294 9.98 -16.73 -16.14
CA GLU A 294 10.15 -18.04 -16.79
C GLU A 294 11.32 -18.07 -17.78
N SER A 295 12.52 -17.79 -17.27
CA SER A 295 13.76 -17.92 -18.04
C SER A 295 14.30 -19.35 -17.95
N ASP A 296 14.66 -19.95 -19.09
CA ASP A 296 15.42 -21.21 -19.14
C ASP A 296 16.84 -21.06 -18.54
N GLU A 297 17.31 -19.81 -18.36
CA GLU A 297 18.55 -19.49 -17.66
C GLU A 297 18.29 -19.36 -16.15
N THR A 298 18.87 -20.28 -15.38
CA THR A 298 18.91 -20.26 -13.91
C THR A 298 19.43 -18.92 -13.40
N GLY A 299 18.58 -18.06 -12.83
CA GLY A 299 19.03 -16.84 -12.15
C GLY A 299 18.16 -15.59 -12.27
N ALA A 300 17.07 -15.59 -13.04
CA ALA A 300 16.27 -14.37 -13.24
C ALA A 300 15.52 -13.89 -11.98
N VAL A 301 15.27 -14.78 -11.00
CA VAL A 301 14.73 -14.42 -9.69
C VAL A 301 15.28 -15.35 -8.59
N THR A 302 16.61 -15.38 -8.44
CA THR A 302 17.25 -16.05 -7.29
C THR A 302 17.02 -15.21 -6.04
N ALA A 303 16.22 -15.75 -5.11
CA ALA A 303 15.81 -15.20 -3.81
C ALA A 303 14.72 -14.12 -3.84
N VAL A 304 13.49 -14.55 -4.11
CA VAL A 304 12.36 -13.85 -3.47
C VAL A 304 12.25 -14.34 -2.04
N GLU A 305 12.62 -13.50 -1.08
CA GLU A 305 12.12 -13.62 0.29
C GLU A 305 10.67 -13.16 0.30
N GLY A 306 9.81 -14.03 -0.23
CA GLY A 306 8.43 -13.69 -0.45
C GLY A 306 7.56 -13.93 0.77
N ILE A 307 7.05 -12.85 1.35
CA ILE A 307 6.23 -12.91 2.56
C ILE A 307 4.77 -12.98 2.18
N VAL A 308 4.14 -14.08 2.58
CA VAL A 308 2.76 -14.42 2.21
C VAL A 308 1.85 -14.49 3.44
N LYS A 309 2.31 -14.04 4.60
CA LYS A 309 1.49 -13.97 5.81
C LYS A 309 1.91 -12.80 6.68
N ILE A 310 1.17 -11.72 6.55
CA ILE A 310 1.16 -10.66 7.54
C ILE A 310 -0.21 -10.71 8.20
N LYS A 311 -0.29 -11.30 9.40
CA LYS A 311 -1.43 -11.08 10.27
C LYS A 311 -1.23 -9.70 10.86
N ILE A 312 -2.04 -8.74 10.41
CA ILE A 312 -1.97 -7.39 10.95
C ILE A 312 -2.35 -7.46 12.42
N GLY A 313 -1.73 -6.64 13.27
CA GLY A 313 -2.17 -6.50 14.65
C GLY A 313 -3.68 -6.30 14.69
N ASP A 314 -4.34 -6.92 15.67
CA ASP A 314 -5.77 -7.17 15.61
C ASP A 314 -6.53 -5.88 15.28
N LEU A 315 -7.18 -5.85 14.11
CA LEU A 315 -8.35 -4.99 13.92
C LEU A 315 -9.27 -5.33 15.08
N ILE A 316 -9.42 -4.38 15.99
CA ILE A 316 -10.34 -4.57 17.09
C ILE A 316 -11.73 -4.32 16.54
N SER A 317 -12.45 -5.39 16.18
CA SER A 317 -13.89 -5.26 15.97
C SER A 317 -14.48 -4.67 17.24
N LEU A 318 -15.25 -3.59 17.09
CA LEU A 318 -15.96 -2.97 18.20
C LEU A 318 -17.34 -3.63 18.29
N SER A 319 -17.86 -3.77 19.51
CA SER A 319 -19.11 -4.48 19.74
C SER A 319 -20.32 -3.64 19.31
N GLU A 320 -20.86 -3.95 18.13
CA GLU A 320 -22.15 -3.41 17.70
C GLU A 320 -23.27 -3.86 18.65
N GLN A 321 -23.18 -5.08 19.18
CA GLN A 321 -24.17 -5.63 20.11
C GLN A 321 -24.23 -4.86 21.43
N GLN A 322 -23.12 -4.31 21.92
CA GLN A 322 -23.16 -3.41 23.07
C GLN A 322 -24.12 -2.24 22.79
N LEU A 323 -24.06 -1.63 21.60
CA LEU A 323 -24.95 -0.52 21.27
C LEU A 323 -26.40 -0.99 21.16
N VAL A 324 -26.65 -2.17 20.58
CA VAL A 324 -27.99 -2.77 20.51
C VAL A 324 -28.59 -2.97 21.90
N ASP A 325 -27.81 -3.49 22.86
CA ASP A 325 -28.33 -3.87 24.17
C ASP A 325 -28.29 -2.72 25.20
N CYS A 326 -27.30 -1.83 25.09
CA CYS A 326 -26.99 -0.81 26.09
C CYS A 326 -27.40 0.62 25.73
N ASP A 327 -27.66 0.93 24.45
CA ASP A 327 -28.27 2.20 24.10
C ASP A 327 -29.71 2.24 24.63
N LYS A 328 -29.89 2.95 25.74
CA LYS A 328 -31.17 3.09 26.47
C LYS A 328 -32.24 3.84 25.67
N GLN A 329 -31.87 4.57 24.62
CA GLN A 329 -32.81 5.28 23.76
C GLN A 329 -33.20 4.43 22.54
N SER A 330 -32.40 3.40 22.22
CA SER A 330 -32.75 2.41 21.21
C SER A 330 -33.75 1.38 21.73
N HIS A 331 -34.45 0.72 20.81
CA HIS A 331 -35.33 -0.40 21.08
C HIS A 331 -34.69 -1.71 20.59
N GLY A 332 -33.38 -1.87 20.83
CA GLY A 332 -32.59 -2.99 20.31
C GLY A 332 -32.61 -3.06 18.79
N CYS A 333 -32.73 -4.27 18.25
CA CYS A 333 -32.80 -4.57 16.82
C CYS A 333 -34.08 -4.06 16.13
N LYS A 334 -35.02 -3.43 16.86
CA LYS A 334 -36.29 -2.95 16.28
C LYS A 334 -36.18 -1.55 15.70
N SER A 335 -35.47 -0.65 16.39
CA SER A 335 -35.30 0.74 15.98
C SER A 335 -34.27 1.46 16.85
N GLY A 336 -33.54 2.40 16.27
CA GLY A 336 -32.63 3.30 16.99
C GLY A 336 -32.27 4.49 16.11
N SER A 337 -31.49 5.42 16.65
CA SER A 337 -31.00 6.58 15.91
C SER A 337 -29.48 6.69 16.02
N ILE A 338 -28.86 7.37 15.06
CA ILE A 338 -27.40 7.45 14.95
C ILE A 338 -26.82 8.28 16.10
N ASP A 339 -27.51 9.36 16.47
CA ASP A 339 -27.15 10.23 17.59
C ASP A 339 -27.20 9.50 18.93
N SER A 340 -28.24 8.70 19.20
CA SER A 340 -28.34 7.94 20.45
C SER A 340 -27.21 6.94 20.61
N ALA A 341 -26.79 6.29 19.51
CA ALA A 341 -25.64 5.40 19.50
C ALA A 341 -24.35 6.15 19.87
N PHE A 342 -24.09 7.31 19.26
CA PHE A 342 -22.92 8.12 19.62
C PHE A 342 -22.98 8.63 21.07
N GLU A 343 -24.16 9.05 21.55
CA GLU A 343 -24.38 9.43 22.94
C GLU A 343 -24.10 8.28 23.90
N SER A 344 -24.51 7.05 23.56
CA SER A 344 -24.21 5.86 24.36
C SER A 344 -22.71 5.66 24.48
N ILE A 345 -21.95 5.75 23.37
CA ILE A 345 -20.49 5.59 23.40
C ILE A 345 -19.83 6.64 24.31
N VAL A 346 -20.27 7.91 24.23
CA VAL A 346 -19.74 8.98 25.09
C VAL A 346 -20.08 8.72 26.56
N ASN A 347 -21.33 8.39 26.85
CA ASN A 347 -21.83 8.19 28.21
C ASN A 347 -21.24 6.95 28.88
N ASP A 348 -21.04 5.87 28.11
CA ASP A 348 -20.48 4.60 28.57
C ASP A 348 -18.94 4.65 28.65
N GLN A 349 -18.34 5.81 28.36
CA GLN A 349 -16.88 6.01 28.33
C GLN A 349 -16.19 5.07 27.35
N GLY A 350 -16.84 4.82 26.21
CA GLY A 350 -16.33 4.04 25.10
C GLY A 350 -17.17 2.84 24.71
N ILE A 351 -16.67 2.13 23.70
CA ILE A 351 -17.26 0.92 23.14
C ILE A 351 -16.28 -0.23 23.29
N LEU A 352 -16.79 -1.40 23.68
CA LEU A 352 -16.04 -2.62 23.93
C LEU A 352 -15.57 -3.27 22.63
N ARG A 353 -14.58 -4.15 22.72
CA ARG A 353 -14.24 -5.04 21.61
C ARG A 353 -15.33 -6.12 21.47
N GLU A 354 -15.62 -6.54 20.25
CA GLU A 354 -16.57 -7.61 19.91
C GLU A 354 -16.23 -8.91 20.66
N THR A 355 -14.95 -9.20 20.87
CA THR A 355 -14.51 -10.37 21.65
C THR A 355 -15.03 -10.41 23.09
N TYR A 356 -15.35 -9.24 23.67
CA TYR A 356 -15.89 -9.14 25.03
C TYR A 356 -17.41 -9.03 25.07
N TYR A 357 -18.03 -8.62 23.96
CA TYR A 357 -19.48 -8.52 23.83
C TYR A 357 -19.86 -8.90 22.39
N PRO A 358 -19.91 -10.20 22.06
CA PRO A 358 -20.06 -10.67 20.68
C PRO A 358 -21.44 -10.37 20.10
N TYR A 359 -21.47 -10.10 18.80
CA TYR A 359 -22.71 -9.97 18.04
C TYR A 359 -23.49 -11.29 18.04
N ASN A 360 -24.79 -11.22 18.30
CA ASN A 360 -25.64 -12.40 18.38
C ASN A 360 -27.06 -12.21 17.81
N GLU A 361 -27.33 -11.06 17.16
CA GLU A 361 -28.58 -10.76 16.44
C GLU A 361 -29.86 -10.74 17.32
N VAL A 362 -29.74 -10.79 18.65
CA VAL A 362 -30.90 -10.86 19.56
C VAL A 362 -30.87 -9.68 20.54
N ASP A 363 -32.05 -9.13 20.85
CA ASP A 363 -32.21 -8.14 21.92
C ASP A 363 -31.89 -8.79 23.27
N GLN A 364 -30.86 -8.30 23.97
CA GLN A 364 -30.51 -8.79 25.30
C GLN A 364 -30.46 -7.66 26.32
N THR A 365 -30.45 -8.04 27.60
CA THR A 365 -30.22 -7.09 28.68
C THR A 365 -28.79 -6.60 28.61
N CYS A 366 -28.58 -5.28 28.62
CA CYS A 366 -27.24 -4.68 28.70
C CYS A 366 -26.38 -5.29 29.83
N GLN A 367 -25.22 -5.85 29.46
CA GLN A 367 -24.26 -6.46 30.38
C GLN A 367 -22.87 -5.81 30.29
N LEU A 368 -22.73 -4.61 30.86
CA LEU A 368 -21.42 -3.97 31.03
C LEU A 368 -20.77 -4.48 32.33
N ASN A 369 -19.96 -5.54 32.23
CA ASN A 369 -19.20 -6.05 33.38
C ASN A 369 -18.10 -5.02 33.75
N GLY A 370 -18.01 -4.63 35.03
CA GLY A 370 -17.24 -3.46 35.49
C GLY A 370 -15.70 -3.51 35.37
N GLN A 371 -15.11 -4.40 34.57
CA GLN A 371 -13.66 -4.47 34.28
C GLN A 371 -13.39 -4.96 32.85
N VAL A 372 -14.01 -4.35 31.84
CA VAL A 372 -13.80 -4.75 30.44
C VAL A 372 -12.89 -3.74 29.73
N GLN A 373 -12.00 -4.27 28.90
CA GLN A 373 -11.08 -3.48 28.07
C GLN A 373 -11.89 -2.74 27.00
N VAL A 374 -12.02 -1.42 27.18
CA VAL A 374 -12.62 -0.53 26.17
C VAL A 374 -11.83 -0.67 24.87
N GLY A 375 -12.55 -0.92 23.77
CA GLY A 375 -12.00 -1.02 22.42
C GLY A 375 -11.68 0.36 21.86
N ALA A 376 -12.62 1.29 21.93
CA ALA A 376 -12.42 2.67 21.48
C ALA A 376 -13.20 3.68 22.34
N GLN A 377 -12.72 4.92 22.38
CA GLN A 377 -13.36 6.04 23.05
C GLN A 377 -13.48 7.22 22.08
N ILE A 378 -14.52 8.03 22.27
CA ILE A 378 -14.70 9.29 21.54
C ILE A 378 -14.98 10.40 22.57
N ASN A 379 -14.45 11.60 22.33
CA ASN A 379 -14.68 12.76 23.20
C ASN A 379 -16.09 13.33 22.99
N SER A 380 -16.54 13.35 21.73
CA SER A 380 -17.85 13.85 21.32
C SER A 380 -18.17 13.36 19.90
N TYR A 381 -19.26 13.83 19.33
CA TYR A 381 -19.61 13.62 17.93
C TYR A 381 -20.09 14.94 17.32
N ALA A 382 -20.03 15.05 15.99
CA ALA A 382 -20.50 16.22 15.26
C ALA A 382 -21.39 15.81 14.09
N THR A 383 -22.12 16.80 13.57
CA THR A 383 -23.03 16.64 12.43
C THR A 383 -22.60 17.49 11.25
N VAL A 384 -23.00 17.08 10.05
CA VAL A 384 -22.90 17.91 8.85
C VAL A 384 -24.24 18.61 8.63
N THR A 385 -24.20 19.90 8.29
CA THR A 385 -25.40 20.66 7.93
C THR A 385 -26.19 19.91 6.86
N PRO A 386 -27.51 19.69 7.05
CA PRO A 386 -28.30 18.95 6.07
C PRO A 386 -28.22 19.56 4.67
N ASN A 387 -28.02 18.70 3.67
CA ASN A 387 -27.86 19.07 2.26
C ASN A 387 -26.64 19.95 1.93
N ASP A 388 -25.64 20.04 2.82
CA ASP A 388 -24.37 20.70 2.54
C ASP A 388 -23.36 19.70 1.94
N GLU A 389 -23.47 19.48 0.63
CA GLU A 389 -22.60 18.57 -0.11
C GLU A 389 -21.11 18.94 0.02
N GLN A 390 -20.80 20.23 -0.03
CA GLN A 390 -19.41 20.70 0.05
C GLN A 390 -18.80 20.36 1.40
N LYS A 391 -19.55 20.57 2.49
CA LYS A 391 -19.09 20.16 3.82
C LYS A 391 -18.97 18.65 3.93
N LEU A 392 -19.92 17.90 3.34
CA LEU A 392 -19.88 16.43 3.35
C LEU A 392 -18.62 15.88 2.67
N LEU A 393 -18.25 16.45 1.50
CA LEU A 393 -17.02 16.12 0.78
C LEU A 393 -15.77 16.38 1.63
N GLN A 394 -15.74 17.50 2.36
CA GLN A 394 -14.61 17.85 3.21
C GLN A 394 -14.42 16.89 4.38
N VAL A 395 -15.51 16.50 5.06
CA VAL A 395 -15.40 15.64 6.24
C VAL A 395 -15.17 14.18 5.83
N VAL A 396 -15.83 13.68 4.79
CA VAL A 396 -15.63 12.28 4.38
C VAL A 396 -14.24 12.01 3.82
N ALA A 397 -13.57 13.03 3.30
CA ALA A 397 -12.16 12.93 2.89
C ALA A 397 -11.20 12.75 4.09
N GLN A 398 -11.66 13.02 5.32
CA GLN A 398 -10.87 12.89 6.54
C GLN A 398 -11.23 11.63 7.32
N GLN A 399 -12.49 11.19 7.29
CA GLN A 399 -12.96 10.01 8.02
C GLN A 399 -14.33 9.51 7.52
N PRO A 400 -14.71 8.24 7.79
CA PRO A 400 -16.04 7.73 7.51
C PRO A 400 -17.14 8.47 8.27
N LEU A 401 -18.34 8.54 7.68
CA LEU A 401 -19.50 9.23 8.25
C LEU A 401 -20.69 8.28 8.35
N SER A 402 -21.41 8.31 9.48
CA SER A 402 -22.66 7.57 9.63
C SER A 402 -23.81 8.43 9.11
N THR A 403 -24.67 7.85 8.28
CA THR A 403 -25.85 8.54 7.75
C THR A 403 -27.05 7.61 7.61
N ALA A 404 -28.20 8.17 7.25
CA ALA A 404 -29.40 7.41 6.93
C ALA A 404 -29.83 7.65 5.49
N ILE A 405 -30.44 6.62 4.89
CA ILE A 405 -30.94 6.61 3.53
C ILE A 405 -32.35 6.01 3.49
N SER A 406 -33.07 6.27 2.41
CA SER A 406 -34.35 5.61 2.12
C SER A 406 -34.12 4.38 1.25
N VAL A 407 -34.43 3.20 1.80
CA VAL A 407 -34.25 1.90 1.14
C VAL A 407 -35.62 1.36 0.73
N GLY A 408 -35.79 1.14 -0.58
CA GLY A 408 -36.94 0.47 -1.18
C GLY A 408 -36.57 -0.89 -1.81
N ASP A 409 -37.51 -1.52 -2.52
CA ASP A 409 -37.30 -2.86 -3.09
C ASP A 409 -36.24 -2.92 -4.20
N GLU A 410 -36.03 -1.84 -4.94
CA GLU A 410 -34.97 -1.74 -5.95
C GLU A 410 -33.57 -1.68 -5.32
N PHE A 411 -33.46 -1.06 -4.14
CA PHE A 411 -32.20 -0.98 -3.40
C PHE A 411 -31.71 -2.37 -3.00
N LYS A 412 -32.61 -3.29 -2.62
CA LYS A 412 -32.25 -4.67 -2.25
C LYS A 412 -31.60 -5.44 -3.41
N LYS A 413 -31.93 -5.09 -4.65
CA LYS A 413 -31.48 -5.76 -5.87
C LYS A 413 -30.20 -5.15 -6.46
N TYR A 414 -29.60 -4.17 -5.79
CA TYR A 414 -28.33 -3.60 -6.22
C TYR A 414 -27.27 -4.69 -6.31
N MET A 415 -26.58 -4.76 -7.46
CA MET A 415 -25.44 -5.66 -7.63
C MET A 415 -24.19 -4.90 -8.07
N HIS A 416 -24.30 -4.01 -9.05
CA HIS A 416 -23.16 -3.28 -9.63
C HIS A 416 -23.67 -2.00 -10.32
N VAL A 417 -22.83 -0.95 -10.42
CA VAL A 417 -23.03 0.40 -11.05
C VAL A 417 -23.45 1.54 -10.11
N VAL A 418 -23.40 2.81 -10.56
CA VAL A 418 -23.91 3.94 -9.75
C VAL A 418 -25.43 3.86 -9.65
N TYR A 419 -25.93 3.63 -8.45
CA TYR A 419 -27.35 3.56 -8.16
C TYR A 419 -28.01 4.93 -8.27
N SER A 420 -28.97 5.01 -9.18
CA SER A 420 -29.75 6.21 -9.51
C SER A 420 -31.26 5.95 -9.42
N GLY A 421 -31.67 4.85 -8.77
CA GLY A 421 -33.07 4.50 -8.57
C GLY A 421 -33.80 5.47 -7.63
N LEU A 422 -35.13 5.37 -7.58
CA LEU A 422 -35.99 6.22 -6.75
C LEU A 422 -35.56 6.17 -5.29
N CYS A 423 -35.31 7.35 -4.71
CA CYS A 423 -34.96 7.51 -3.31
C CYS A 423 -35.72 8.67 -2.71
N GLY A 424 -36.34 8.42 -1.55
CA GLY A 424 -37.16 9.40 -0.84
C GLY A 424 -36.44 10.04 0.34
N THR A 425 -37.16 10.94 1.00
CA THR A 425 -36.76 11.54 2.29
C THR A 425 -37.20 10.71 3.50
N ASP A 426 -37.94 9.62 3.27
CA ASP A 426 -38.40 8.69 4.30
C ASP A 426 -37.25 7.73 4.64
N LEU A 427 -36.31 8.23 5.46
CA LEU A 427 -35.12 7.50 5.88
C LEU A 427 -35.53 6.30 6.74
N ASN A 428 -35.08 5.11 6.36
CA ASN A 428 -35.46 3.86 7.03
C ASN A 428 -34.28 2.88 7.20
N HIS A 429 -33.07 3.29 6.81
CA HIS A 429 -31.88 2.46 6.92
C HIS A 429 -30.65 3.33 7.16
N THR A 430 -29.70 2.85 7.98
CA THR A 430 -28.43 3.53 8.24
C THR A 430 -27.31 2.92 7.41
N VAL A 431 -26.38 3.75 6.96
CA VAL A 431 -25.20 3.36 6.17
C VAL A 431 -24.01 4.21 6.57
N THR A 432 -22.81 3.76 6.22
CA THR A 432 -21.57 4.52 6.43
C THR A 432 -21.05 5.03 5.09
N ILE A 433 -20.92 6.34 4.93
CA ILE A 433 -20.20 6.93 3.81
C ILE A 433 -18.71 6.75 4.06
N VAL A 434 -18.02 6.07 3.15
CA VAL A 434 -16.59 5.77 3.25
C VAL A 434 -15.75 6.50 2.20
N GLY A 435 -16.39 7.21 1.28
CA GLY A 435 -15.72 8.00 0.25
C GLY A 435 -16.65 8.48 -0.84
N TYR A 436 -16.07 9.00 -1.93
CA TYR A 436 -16.78 9.45 -3.13
C TYR A 436 -15.90 9.31 -4.37
N GLY A 437 -16.52 9.32 -5.54
CA GLY A 437 -15.79 9.21 -6.81
C GLY A 437 -16.61 9.63 -8.02
N ILE A 438 -16.04 9.37 -9.19
CA ILE A 438 -16.67 9.56 -10.51
C ILE A 438 -16.57 8.23 -11.23
N SER A 439 -17.68 7.70 -11.72
CA SER A 439 -17.70 6.45 -12.49
C SER A 439 -17.06 6.64 -13.87
N GLU A 440 -16.79 5.53 -14.57
CA GLU A 440 -16.33 5.56 -15.97
C GLU A 440 -17.30 6.32 -16.90
N GLU A 441 -18.61 6.25 -16.63
CA GLU A 441 -19.64 7.03 -17.34
C GLU A 441 -19.73 8.51 -16.94
N GLY A 442 -18.83 9.01 -16.09
CA GLY A 442 -18.82 10.40 -15.62
C GLY A 442 -19.82 10.73 -14.51
N LYS A 443 -20.53 9.74 -13.94
CA LYS A 443 -21.48 9.96 -12.84
C LYS A 443 -20.75 10.09 -11.51
N LYS A 444 -21.02 11.16 -10.77
CA LYS A 444 -20.49 11.34 -9.41
C LYS A 444 -21.26 10.46 -8.44
N TYR A 445 -20.57 9.89 -7.46
CA TYR A 445 -21.19 9.00 -6.49
C TYR A 445 -20.57 9.13 -5.10
N TRP A 446 -21.36 8.80 -4.08
CA TRP A 446 -20.92 8.45 -2.74
C TRP A 446 -20.65 6.95 -2.68
N MET A 447 -19.55 6.54 -2.05
CA MET A 447 -19.30 5.15 -1.71
C MET A 447 -19.85 4.90 -0.31
N VAL A 448 -20.84 4.01 -0.20
CA VAL A 448 -21.44 3.63 1.08
C VAL A 448 -21.17 2.18 1.42
N LYS A 449 -20.86 1.92 2.68
CA LYS A 449 -20.80 0.60 3.30
C LYS A 449 -22.09 0.36 4.08
N LYS A 450 -22.54 -0.89 4.12
CA LYS A 450 -23.71 -1.28 4.91
C LYS A 450 -23.49 -2.58 5.70
N SER A 451 -24.47 -2.94 6.51
CA SER A 451 -24.39 -4.04 7.49
C SER A 451 -24.82 -5.43 6.98
N TRP A 452 -25.18 -5.64 5.71
CA TRP A 452 -25.70 -6.94 5.24
C TRP A 452 -24.62 -7.94 4.76
N GLY A 453 -23.37 -7.71 5.15
CA GLY A 453 -22.24 -8.57 4.78
C GLY A 453 -21.71 -8.35 3.36
N GLU A 454 -20.64 -9.08 3.06
CA GLU A 454 -19.85 -8.92 1.83
C GLU A 454 -20.53 -9.53 0.60
N ASP A 455 -21.45 -10.47 0.76
CA ASP A 455 -22.15 -11.15 -0.35
C ASP A 455 -23.15 -10.23 -1.09
N TRP A 456 -23.36 -9.01 -0.62
CA TRP A 456 -24.28 -8.05 -1.22
C TRP A 456 -23.55 -6.90 -1.91
N GLY A 457 -24.07 -6.47 -3.07
CA GLY A 457 -23.56 -5.30 -3.80
C GLY A 457 -22.13 -5.50 -4.31
N GLU A 458 -21.29 -4.50 -4.12
CA GLU A 458 -19.86 -4.54 -4.47
C GLU A 458 -19.03 -4.91 -3.23
N ASN A 459 -19.10 -6.17 -2.79
CA ASN A 459 -18.43 -6.67 -1.58
C ASN A 459 -18.87 -5.94 -0.29
N GLY A 460 -20.17 -5.73 -0.10
CA GLY A 460 -20.75 -4.98 1.02
C GLY A 460 -20.82 -3.46 0.81
N TYR A 461 -20.40 -2.98 -0.36
CA TYR A 461 -20.41 -1.57 -0.74
C TYR A 461 -21.41 -1.26 -1.85
N MET A 462 -21.77 0.01 -1.97
CA MET A 462 -22.65 0.53 -3.00
C MET A 462 -22.24 1.94 -3.42
N ARG A 463 -22.39 2.23 -4.71
CA ARG A 463 -22.20 3.57 -5.26
C ARG A 463 -23.55 4.25 -5.38
N VAL A 464 -23.78 5.31 -4.60
CA VAL A 464 -25.03 6.08 -4.60
C VAL A 464 -24.82 7.37 -5.38
N LEU A 465 -25.72 7.70 -6.32
CA LEU A 465 -25.59 8.89 -7.15
C LEU A 465 -25.46 10.17 -6.31
N ARG A 466 -24.52 11.03 -6.70
CA ARG A 466 -24.27 12.35 -6.12
C ARG A 466 -24.78 13.46 -7.06
N GLU A 467 -25.01 14.66 -6.52
CA GLU A 467 -25.48 15.84 -7.27
C GLU A 467 -26.86 15.64 -7.94
N ASN A 468 -27.79 14.99 -7.25
CA ASN A 468 -29.19 14.90 -7.71
C ASN A 468 -30.00 16.08 -7.17
N ASP A 469 -30.42 16.99 -8.06
CA ASP A 469 -31.15 18.23 -7.75
C ASP A 469 -32.66 18.02 -7.48
N GLU A 470 -33.14 16.77 -7.45
CA GLU A 470 -34.52 16.49 -7.07
C GLU A 470 -34.75 16.73 -5.56
N THR A 471 -35.95 17.20 -5.23
CA THR A 471 -36.41 17.46 -3.85
C THR A 471 -36.47 16.16 -3.06
N GLY A 472 -35.31 15.76 -2.54
CA GLY A 472 -35.05 14.43 -1.96
C GLY A 472 -33.58 14.17 -1.60
N GLY A 473 -32.66 15.09 -1.96
CA GLY A 473 -31.39 15.30 -1.24
C GLY A 473 -30.42 14.13 -1.27
N GLN A 474 -29.91 13.78 -2.46
CA GLN A 474 -28.87 12.75 -2.60
C GLN A 474 -29.25 11.40 -1.97
N HIS A 475 -30.47 10.93 -2.20
CA HIS A 475 -30.97 9.66 -1.66
C HIS A 475 -31.13 9.64 -0.13
N GLY A 476 -31.28 10.82 0.49
CA GLY A 476 -31.34 10.99 1.93
C GLY A 476 -29.97 11.08 2.63
N ILE A 477 -28.90 10.77 1.90
CA ILE A 477 -27.54 10.56 2.43
C ILE A 477 -26.97 11.80 3.12
N ALA A 478 -27.42 12.99 2.73
CA ALA A 478 -26.95 14.28 3.25
C ALA A 478 -27.92 14.88 4.27
N MET A 479 -29.00 14.18 4.65
CA MET A 479 -30.02 14.72 5.55
C MET A 479 -29.68 14.51 7.03
N TYR A 480 -29.03 13.39 7.38
CA TYR A 480 -28.85 12.96 8.76
C TYR A 480 -27.46 12.35 8.97
N VAL A 481 -26.42 13.19 9.04
CA VAL A 481 -25.01 12.77 9.00
C VAL A 481 -24.30 13.06 10.33
N TYR A 482 -23.59 12.06 10.84
CA TYR A 482 -22.89 12.08 12.13
C TYR A 482 -21.49 11.47 12.01
N TYR A 483 -20.55 11.96 12.81
CA TYR A 483 -19.20 11.41 12.87
C TYR A 483 -18.55 11.64 14.25
N PRO A 484 -17.66 10.74 14.68
CA PRO A 484 -16.99 10.87 15.97
C PRO A 484 -15.93 11.99 15.95
N ILE A 485 -15.69 12.55 17.13
CA ILE A 485 -14.53 13.39 17.45
C ILE A 485 -13.74 12.64 18.52
N ILE A 486 -12.59 12.11 18.13
CA ILE A 486 -11.68 11.32 18.99
C ILE A 486 -10.80 12.23 19.83
#